data_AF-A0A9N8DFK2-F1
#
_entry.id   AF-A0A9N8DFK2-F1
#
_cell.length_a   1.000
_cell.length_b   1.000
_cell.length_c   1.000
_cell.angle_alpha   90.00
_cell.angle_beta   90.00
_cell.angle_gamma   90.00
#
_symmetry.space_group_name_H-M   'P 1'
#
loop_
_entity.id
_entity.type
_entity.pdbx_description
1 polymer ?
#
loop_
_entity_poly.entity_id
_entity_poly.type
_entity_poly.pdbx_seq_one_letter_code
_entity_poly.pdbx_strand_id
1 'polypeptide(L)'
;MVPFVTPPTRVLMQGGFWVVRPNRTIFNDIVDMILHHGDHFSLNCGWGPCDLGSARFYGGAGFQGIISYYYGYFYRLRNGSFKSKKRNKKSKNNDKSNTFMNIPPDPHPNLVELNRCLYNSMADRARKACATNTKDQMACNHCNDTDLKDLYGAHFTLCQKPWNCGPHHNEPLCYRFHHAWHVIRADFVQQQQGTNRTVVLDDPPPDPSINHKTKKKRRNRWAQHIVQKFPSQCQSLGPEGYVPMGLL
;
A
#
# COMPACT_ATOMS: atom_id res chain seq x y z
N MET A 1 18.09 20.71 -27.94
CA MET A 1 17.80 19.25 -27.89
C MET A 1 17.63 18.88 -26.43
N VAL A 2 16.43 18.47 -26.02
CA VAL A 2 16.19 17.94 -24.67
C VAL A 2 16.38 16.42 -24.77
N PRO A 3 17.16 15.78 -23.88
CA PRO A 3 17.38 14.33 -23.97
C PRO A 3 16.04 13.60 -23.80
N PHE A 4 15.81 12.59 -24.63
CA PHE A 4 14.74 11.62 -24.45
C PHE A 4 14.91 10.97 -23.08
N VAL A 5 14.08 11.34 -22.12
CA VAL A 5 14.00 10.64 -20.84
C VAL A 5 13.34 9.30 -21.14
N THR A 6 14.14 8.23 -21.11
CA THR A 6 13.61 6.87 -21.21
C THR A 6 12.57 6.66 -20.11
N PRO A 7 11.40 6.07 -20.42
CA PRO A 7 10.40 5.78 -19.40
C PRO A 7 11.04 4.95 -18.28
N PRO A 8 10.64 5.16 -17.01
CA PRO A 8 11.14 4.34 -15.92
C PRO A 8 10.92 2.87 -16.28
N THR A 9 11.99 2.07 -16.26
CA THR A 9 11.96 0.64 -16.58
C THR A 9 11.19 -0.19 -15.55
N ARG A 10 10.54 0.47 -14.58
CA ARG A 10 9.86 -0.14 -13.44
C ARG A 10 8.42 0.36 -13.38
N VAL A 11 7.50 -0.59 -13.19
CA VAL A 11 6.16 -0.30 -12.72
C VAL A 11 6.30 0.06 -11.24
N LEU A 12 6.20 1.34 -10.92
CA LEU A 12 6.21 1.80 -9.54
C LEU A 12 4.95 1.24 -8.85
N MET A 13 5.08 0.60 -7.68
CA MET A 13 3.93 -0.01 -7.00
C MET A 13 3.34 0.94 -5.96
N GLN A 14 2.05 1.24 -6.07
CA GLN A 14 1.33 1.96 -5.03
C GLN A 14 0.71 0.98 -4.02
N GLY A 15 1.56 0.25 -3.30
CA GLY A 15 1.18 -0.43 -2.07
C GLY A 15 1.77 0.34 -0.90
N GLY A 16 0.94 1.08 -0.17
CA GLY A 16 1.40 1.92 0.94
C GLY A 16 0.23 2.66 1.59
N PHE A 17 0.54 3.40 2.65
CA PHE A 17 -0.45 4.16 3.42
C PHE A 17 -0.37 5.63 3.02
N TRP A 18 -1.53 6.24 2.78
CA TRP A 18 -1.63 7.69 2.67
C TRP A 18 -1.95 8.25 4.05
N VAL A 19 -1.00 9.00 4.63
CA VAL A 19 -1.27 9.77 5.85
C VAL A 19 -1.77 11.14 5.41
N VAL A 20 -3.08 11.24 5.21
CA VAL A 20 -3.74 12.50 4.86
C VAL A 20 -4.54 13.00 6.05
N ARG A 21 -4.43 14.30 6.34
CA ARG A 21 -5.34 14.95 7.29
C ARG A 21 -6.75 14.90 6.68
N PRO A 22 -7.77 14.42 7.42
CA PRO A 22 -9.14 14.46 6.94
C PRO A 22 -9.53 15.87 6.52
N ASN A 23 -10.04 16.02 5.30
CA ASN A 23 -10.49 17.29 4.76
C ASN A 23 -11.75 17.05 3.92
N ARG A 24 -12.87 17.66 4.31
CA ARG A 24 -14.16 17.43 3.66
C ARG A 24 -14.21 17.96 2.24
N THR A 25 -13.54 19.07 1.96
CA THR A 25 -13.43 19.64 0.61
C THR A 25 -12.68 18.68 -0.31
N ILE A 26 -11.54 18.15 0.12
CA ILE A 26 -10.77 17.17 -0.66
C ILE A 26 -11.57 15.90 -0.90
N PHE A 27 -12.27 15.41 0.12
CA PHE A 27 -13.15 14.25 -0.04
C PHE A 27 -14.23 14.49 -1.10
N ASN A 28 -14.93 15.62 -1.00
CA ASN A 28 -15.97 15.98 -1.98
C ASN A 28 -15.38 16.13 -3.39
N ASP A 29 -14.18 16.71 -3.52
CA ASP A 29 -13.52 16.83 -4.83
C ASP A 29 -13.15 15.47 -5.42
N ILE A 30 -12.70 14.51 -4.59
CA ILE A 30 -12.42 13.14 -5.05
C ILE A 30 -13.70 12.44 -5.49
N VAL A 31 -14.79 12.61 -4.74
CA VAL A 31 -16.12 12.08 -5.12
C VAL A 31 -16.58 12.69 -6.43
N ASP A 32 -16.50 14.01 -6.57
CA ASP A 32 -16.84 14.74 -7.80
C ASP A 32 -16.01 14.27 -9.01
N MET A 33 -14.70 14.10 -8.82
CA MET A 33 -13.79 13.54 -9.81
C MET A 33 -14.22 12.14 -10.27
N ILE A 34 -14.61 11.25 -9.35
CA ILE A 34 -15.01 9.89 -9.70
C ILE A 34 -16.36 9.88 -10.42
N LEU A 35 -17.33 10.68 -9.94
CA LEU A 35 -18.71 10.64 -10.42
C LEU A 35 -18.93 11.43 -11.71
N HIS A 36 -18.21 12.55 -11.89
CA HIS A 36 -18.46 13.50 -12.97
C HIS A 36 -17.27 13.66 -13.94
N HIS A 37 -16.08 13.17 -13.57
CA HIS A 37 -14.88 13.22 -14.41
C HIS A 37 -14.35 11.82 -14.77
N GLY A 38 -15.28 10.87 -14.98
CA GLY A 38 -14.93 9.52 -15.43
C GLY A 38 -14.31 9.48 -16.83
N ASP A 39 -14.45 10.55 -17.62
CA ASP A 39 -13.75 10.75 -18.90
C ASP A 39 -12.23 10.88 -18.73
N HIS A 40 -11.76 11.20 -17.52
CA HIS A 40 -10.35 11.13 -17.18
C HIS A 40 -9.84 9.70 -16.97
N PHE A 41 -10.73 8.69 -16.89
CA PHE A 41 -10.32 7.31 -16.73
C PHE A 41 -10.22 6.58 -18.08
N SER A 42 -9.17 5.79 -18.27
CA SER A 42 -9.08 4.85 -19.38
C SER A 42 -8.60 3.48 -18.92
N LEU A 43 -9.10 2.42 -19.54
CA LEU A 43 -8.70 1.04 -19.21
C LEU A 43 -7.20 0.80 -19.38
N ASN A 44 -6.57 1.47 -20.36
CA ASN A 44 -5.16 1.28 -20.68
C ASN A 44 -4.22 2.12 -19.81
N CYS A 45 -4.72 3.21 -19.23
CA CYS A 45 -3.87 4.19 -18.56
C CYS A 45 -4.32 4.54 -17.13
N GLY A 46 -5.46 4.03 -16.67
CA GLY A 46 -6.01 4.40 -15.38
C GLY A 46 -6.53 5.83 -15.35
N TRP A 47 -6.32 6.51 -14.22
CA TRP A 47 -6.76 7.88 -14.01
C TRP A 47 -5.78 8.90 -14.60
N GLY A 48 -6.29 9.76 -15.47
CA GLY A 48 -5.54 10.78 -16.18
C GLY A 48 -5.01 10.31 -17.53
N PRO A 49 -4.20 11.16 -18.18
CA PRO A 49 -3.58 10.84 -19.45
C PRO A 49 -2.42 9.84 -19.27
N CYS A 50 -2.12 9.06 -20.31
CA CYS A 50 -1.18 7.93 -20.26
C CYS A 50 0.29 8.31 -20.04
N ASP A 51 0.62 9.57 -20.24
CA ASP A 51 1.92 10.16 -19.97
C ASP A 51 2.06 10.66 -18.53
N LEU A 52 0.96 10.69 -17.76
CA LEU A 52 1.01 11.00 -16.35
C LEU A 52 1.76 9.90 -15.60
N GLY A 53 2.79 10.26 -14.83
CA GLY A 53 3.60 9.25 -14.13
C GLY A 53 2.79 8.43 -13.11
N SER A 54 1.73 9.00 -12.52
CA SER A 54 0.86 8.26 -11.60
C SER A 54 -0.02 7.20 -12.27
N ALA A 55 -0.34 7.38 -13.55
CA ALA A 55 -1.07 6.40 -14.36
C ALA A 55 -0.27 5.10 -14.57
N ARG A 56 1.07 5.17 -14.42
CA ARG A 56 1.98 4.03 -14.61
C ARG A 56 2.21 3.21 -13.34
N PHE A 57 1.57 3.57 -12.23
CA PHE A 57 1.66 2.79 -11.00
C PHE A 57 0.90 1.46 -11.12
N TYR A 58 1.43 0.39 -10.53
CA TYR A 58 0.65 -0.82 -10.31
C TYR A 58 -0.54 -0.49 -9.40
N GLY A 59 -1.75 -0.79 -9.86
CA GLY A 59 -2.99 -0.36 -9.19
C GLY A 59 -3.39 1.09 -9.47
N GLY A 60 -2.65 1.81 -10.33
CA GLY A 60 -2.93 3.18 -10.75
C GLY A 60 -4.26 3.35 -11.48
N ALA A 61 -4.77 2.29 -12.12
CA ALA A 61 -6.13 2.24 -12.66
C ALA A 61 -7.20 1.83 -11.62
N GLY A 62 -6.79 1.26 -10.49
CA GLY A 62 -7.70 0.90 -9.41
C GLY A 62 -7.99 2.08 -8.48
N PHE A 63 -8.69 1.78 -7.37
CA PHE A 63 -8.94 2.76 -6.32
C PHE A 63 -7.64 3.31 -5.69
N GLN A 64 -6.54 2.53 -5.75
CA GLN A 64 -5.24 2.96 -5.25
C GLN A 64 -4.77 4.20 -6.00
N GLY A 65 -4.88 4.22 -7.33
CA GLY A 65 -4.43 5.35 -8.15
C GLY A 65 -5.20 6.65 -7.99
N ILE A 66 -6.42 6.62 -7.43
CA ILE A 66 -7.28 7.79 -7.27
C ILE A 66 -6.58 8.90 -6.49
N ILE A 67 -5.92 8.56 -5.38
CA ILE A 67 -5.28 9.57 -4.52
C ILE A 67 -4.02 10.15 -5.18
N SER A 68 -3.20 9.28 -5.80
CA SER A 68 -2.03 9.71 -6.57
C SER A 68 -2.42 10.64 -7.71
N TYR A 69 -3.48 10.30 -8.44
CA TYR A 69 -4.01 11.12 -9.51
C TYR A 69 -4.57 12.45 -8.99
N TYR A 70 -5.32 12.41 -7.87
CA TYR A 70 -5.91 13.61 -7.29
C TYR A 70 -4.84 14.64 -6.93
N TYR A 71 -3.88 14.28 -6.08
CA TYR A 71 -2.84 15.22 -5.64
C TYR A 71 -1.80 15.51 -6.72
N GLY A 72 -1.47 14.51 -7.53
CA GLY A 72 -0.51 14.66 -8.62
C GLY A 72 -1.04 15.51 -9.76
N TYR A 73 -2.34 15.55 -10.01
CA TYR A 73 -2.85 16.17 -11.23
C TYR A 73 -4.15 16.95 -11.01
N PHE A 74 -5.22 16.29 -10.57
CA PHE A 74 -6.56 16.88 -10.54
C PHE A 74 -6.67 18.12 -9.65
N TYR A 75 -6.06 18.09 -8.46
CA TYR A 75 -6.02 19.22 -7.54
C TYR A 75 -5.39 20.47 -8.17
N ARG A 76 -4.31 20.29 -8.95
CA ARG A 76 -3.61 21.38 -9.64
C ARG A 76 -4.44 21.94 -10.81
N LEU A 77 -5.15 21.08 -11.53
CA LEU A 77 -6.08 21.49 -12.58
C LEU A 77 -7.21 22.34 -12.02
N ARG A 78 -7.87 21.86 -10.96
CA ARG A 78 -9.04 22.53 -10.36
C ARG A 78 -8.69 23.92 -9.83
N ASN A 79 -7.52 24.06 -9.21
CA ASN A 79 -7.09 25.33 -8.64
C ASN A 79 -6.46 26.28 -9.67
N GLY A 80 -6.60 26.02 -10.97
CA GLY A 80 -6.10 26.88 -12.05
C GLY A 80 -4.58 27.04 -12.09
N SER A 81 -3.85 26.24 -11.31
CA SER A 81 -2.39 26.28 -11.23
C SER A 81 -1.73 25.71 -12.50
N PHE A 82 -2.50 24.94 -13.27
CA PHE A 82 -2.10 24.47 -14.59
C PHE A 82 -2.51 25.48 -15.67
N LYS A 83 -1.68 26.50 -15.90
CA LYS A 83 -1.84 27.35 -17.09
C LYS A 83 -1.42 26.54 -18.31
N SER A 84 -2.40 25.96 -19.00
CA SER A 84 -2.18 25.40 -20.34
C SER A 84 -1.51 26.48 -21.18
N LYS A 85 -0.27 26.24 -21.62
CA LYS A 85 0.38 27.09 -22.61
C LYS A 85 -0.48 26.99 -23.87
N LYS A 86 -1.40 27.96 -24.05
CA LYS A 86 -2.10 28.15 -25.32
C LYS A 86 -1.04 28.34 -26.38
N ARG A 87 -0.75 27.28 -27.14
CA ARG A 87 0.02 27.39 -28.37
C ARG A 87 -0.80 28.31 -29.27
N ASN A 88 -0.25 29.46 -29.63
CA ASN A 88 -0.76 30.28 -30.72
C ASN A 88 -0.68 29.46 -32.01
N LYS A 89 -1.72 28.66 -32.27
CA LYS A 89 -1.80 27.76 -33.43
C LYS A 89 -2.36 28.56 -34.61
N LYS A 90 -1.53 29.43 -35.20
CA LYS A 90 -1.69 29.83 -36.60
C LYS A 90 -1.21 28.65 -37.45
N SER A 91 -2.06 27.64 -37.62
CA SER A 91 -1.83 26.62 -38.64
C SER A 91 -3.18 26.15 -39.16
N LYS A 92 -3.55 26.70 -40.31
CA LYS A 92 -4.55 26.14 -41.21
C LYS A 92 -4.09 24.73 -41.57
N ASN A 93 -4.83 23.71 -41.15
CA ASN A 93 -5.24 22.60 -42.01
C ASN A 93 -6.12 21.61 -41.23
N ASN A 94 -7.15 21.15 -41.94
CA ASN A 94 -8.23 20.29 -41.51
C ASN A 94 -7.73 18.89 -41.14
N ASP A 95 -7.29 18.71 -39.90
CA ASP A 95 -7.15 17.36 -39.34
C ASP A 95 -7.89 17.30 -38.00
N LYS A 96 -8.99 16.53 -38.00
CA LYS A 96 -9.79 16.19 -36.81
C LYS A 96 -9.06 15.16 -35.94
N SER A 97 -7.81 15.44 -35.56
CA SER A 97 -7.11 14.65 -34.55
C SER A 97 -7.32 15.28 -33.17
N ASN A 98 -7.75 14.44 -32.23
CA ASN A 98 -8.02 14.75 -30.83
C ASN A 98 -6.97 15.71 -30.26
N THR A 99 -7.44 16.85 -29.73
CA THR A 99 -6.60 17.82 -29.04
C THR A 99 -6.26 17.26 -27.66
N PHE A 100 -5.40 16.24 -27.60
CA PHE A 100 -4.77 15.83 -26.36
C PHE A 100 -3.94 17.02 -25.84
N MET A 101 -4.24 17.44 -24.62
CA MET A 101 -3.53 18.52 -23.96
C MET A 101 -2.03 18.20 -23.97
N ASN A 102 -1.21 19.14 -24.47
CA ASN A 102 0.23 19.07 -24.29
C ASN A 102 0.53 19.37 -22.82
N ILE A 103 0.39 18.36 -21.98
CA ILE A 103 0.83 18.40 -20.58
C ILE A 103 2.36 18.31 -20.66
N PRO A 104 3.10 19.27 -20.08
CA PRO A 104 4.54 19.14 -20.00
C PRO A 104 4.86 17.81 -19.30
N PRO A 105 5.87 17.05 -19.75
CA PRO A 105 6.26 15.80 -19.11
C PRO A 105 6.46 16.10 -17.64
N ASP A 106 5.59 15.55 -16.78
CA ASP A 106 5.57 15.80 -15.35
C ASP A 106 6.95 15.34 -14.83
N PRO A 107 7.88 16.27 -14.55
CA PRO A 107 9.18 15.88 -14.06
C PRO A 107 8.97 15.71 -12.58
N HIS A 108 8.33 14.61 -12.17
CA HIS A 108 7.94 14.28 -10.80
C HIS A 108 9.08 14.60 -9.82
N PRO A 109 9.17 15.82 -9.24
CA PRO A 109 10.40 16.20 -8.54
C PRO A 109 10.41 15.64 -7.12
N ASN A 110 9.27 15.09 -6.68
CA ASN A 110 9.02 14.73 -5.29
C ASN A 110 8.54 13.28 -5.12
N LEU A 111 8.60 12.46 -6.17
CA LEU A 111 8.32 11.04 -6.02
C LEU A 111 9.59 10.32 -5.60
N VAL A 112 9.58 9.82 -4.37
CA VAL A 112 10.66 9.00 -3.82
C VAL A 112 10.19 7.56 -3.77
N GLU A 113 10.90 6.67 -4.48
CA GLU A 113 10.68 5.24 -4.34
C GLU A 113 11.14 4.81 -2.94
N LEU A 114 10.22 4.34 -2.11
CA LEU A 114 10.51 3.88 -0.75
C LEU A 114 10.91 2.41 -0.74
N ASN A 115 11.75 2.02 0.22
CA ASN A 115 12.07 0.60 0.42
C ASN A 115 10.82 -0.18 0.84
N ARG A 116 10.31 -1.00 -0.07
CA ARG A 116 9.09 -1.80 0.15
C ARG A 116 9.17 -2.67 1.40
N CYS A 117 10.35 -3.19 1.74
CA CYS A 117 10.50 -4.05 2.91
C CYS A 117 10.37 -3.29 4.23
N LEU A 118 10.52 -1.96 4.24
CA LEU A 118 10.36 -1.12 5.44
C LEU A 118 8.97 -0.50 5.52
N TYR A 119 8.44 0.00 4.40
CA TYR A 119 7.21 0.81 4.39
C TYR A 119 5.94 0.08 3.96
N ASN A 120 6.08 -1.07 3.29
CA ASN A 120 4.97 -1.88 2.77
C ASN A 120 5.34 -3.36 2.82
N SER A 121 5.88 -3.79 3.97
CA SER A 121 6.41 -5.15 4.08
C SER A 121 5.28 -6.16 4.01
N MET A 122 5.27 -7.00 2.98
CA MET A 122 4.33 -8.11 2.84
C MET A 122 4.89 -9.42 3.42
N ALA A 123 6.05 -9.36 4.08
CA ALA A 123 6.85 -10.53 4.47
C ALA A 123 7.17 -11.48 3.29
N ASP A 124 7.17 -10.96 2.06
CA ASP A 124 7.45 -11.76 0.88
C ASP A 124 8.94 -12.02 0.73
N ARG A 125 9.27 -13.20 0.19
CA ARG A 125 10.63 -13.55 -0.21
C ARG A 125 10.99 -12.85 -1.51
N ALA A 126 12.28 -12.74 -1.80
CA ALA A 126 12.75 -12.31 -3.12
C ALA A 126 12.05 -13.13 -4.21
N ARG A 127 11.55 -12.44 -5.25
CA ARG A 127 10.87 -13.11 -6.36
C ARG A 127 11.85 -14.02 -7.09
N LYS A 128 11.38 -15.16 -7.62
CA LYS A 128 12.23 -16.09 -8.39
C LYS A 128 12.97 -15.42 -9.57
N ALA A 129 12.40 -14.36 -10.13
CA ALA A 129 13.00 -13.55 -11.20
C ALA A 129 14.33 -12.86 -10.81
N CYS A 130 14.70 -12.89 -9.53
CA CYS A 130 15.97 -12.36 -9.02
C CYS A 130 17.17 -13.28 -9.27
N ALA A 131 16.95 -14.53 -9.68
CA ALA A 131 18.04 -15.46 -9.98
C ALA A 131 18.83 -15.09 -11.25
N THR A 132 18.30 -14.20 -12.10
CA THR A 132 18.87 -13.86 -13.40
C THR A 132 19.30 -12.40 -13.48
N ASN A 133 20.43 -12.03 -12.86
CA ASN A 133 21.21 -10.80 -13.11
C ASN A 133 20.40 -9.50 -13.37
N THR A 134 19.27 -9.31 -12.69
CA THR A 134 18.50 -8.07 -12.84
C THR A 134 19.21 -6.98 -12.04
N LYS A 135 19.45 -5.81 -12.65
CA LYS A 135 19.97 -4.61 -11.96
C LYS A 135 18.99 -4.05 -10.91
N ASP A 136 17.94 -4.79 -10.58
CA ASP A 136 16.87 -4.39 -9.69
C ASP A 136 17.06 -5.00 -8.30
N GLN A 137 18.05 -4.47 -7.58
CA GLN A 137 18.39 -4.91 -6.21
C GLN A 137 17.17 -4.80 -5.28
N MET A 138 16.30 -3.81 -5.45
CA MET A 138 15.12 -3.61 -4.58
C MET A 138 14.04 -4.67 -4.79
N ALA A 139 13.78 -5.09 -6.03
CA ALA A 139 12.87 -6.20 -6.32
C ALA A 139 13.34 -7.53 -5.70
N CYS A 140 14.65 -7.61 -5.39
CA CYS A 140 15.32 -8.78 -4.86
C CYS A 140 15.57 -8.77 -3.35
N ASN A 141 15.04 -7.76 -2.65
CA ASN A 141 15.09 -7.75 -1.20
C ASN A 141 14.24 -8.88 -0.61
N HIS A 142 14.85 -9.63 0.31
CA HIS A 142 14.19 -10.62 1.16
C HIS A 142 13.49 -9.91 2.32
N CYS A 143 12.25 -9.45 2.10
CA CYS A 143 11.55 -8.69 3.12
C CYS A 143 11.26 -9.53 4.38
N ASN A 144 11.23 -10.86 4.27
CA ASN A 144 11.03 -11.79 5.37
C ASN A 144 12.13 -11.78 6.45
N ASP A 145 13.30 -11.18 6.15
CA ASP A 145 14.45 -11.11 7.07
C ASP A 145 14.58 -9.73 7.74
N THR A 146 13.65 -8.81 7.44
CA THR A 146 13.65 -7.46 8.03
C THR A 146 13.32 -7.51 9.52
N ASP A 147 14.09 -6.78 10.33
CA ASP A 147 13.80 -6.66 11.76
C ASP A 147 12.55 -5.80 11.99
N LEU A 148 11.67 -6.20 12.92
CA LEU A 148 10.40 -5.53 13.19
C LEU A 148 10.61 -4.07 13.62
N LYS A 149 11.71 -3.77 14.32
CA LYS A 149 12.06 -2.41 14.76
C LYS A 149 12.37 -1.45 13.61
N ASP A 150 12.79 -1.98 12.45
CA ASP A 150 13.13 -1.19 11.27
C ASP A 150 11.91 -0.98 10.37
N LEU A 151 10.77 -1.60 10.69
CA LEU A 151 9.55 -1.52 9.90
C LEU A 151 8.70 -0.32 10.28
N TYR A 152 8.29 0.43 9.26
CA TYR A 152 7.32 1.51 9.37
C TYR A 152 5.90 1.05 8.98
N GLY A 153 5.78 -0.01 8.19
CA GLY A 153 4.49 -0.49 7.70
C GLY A 153 4.46 -1.96 7.30
N ALA A 154 3.37 -2.64 7.68
CA ALA A 154 3.10 -4.04 7.36
C ALA A 154 1.84 -4.18 6.50
N HIS A 155 1.91 -4.98 5.45
CA HIS A 155 0.80 -5.25 4.54
C HIS A 155 0.43 -6.74 4.54
N PHE A 156 -0.74 -7.04 5.09
CA PHE A 156 -1.23 -8.39 5.33
C PHE A 156 -1.78 -9.11 4.08
N THR A 157 -1.18 -8.90 2.90
CA THR A 157 -1.56 -9.63 1.68
C THR A 157 -1.19 -11.10 1.77
N LEU A 158 0.08 -11.41 2.07
CA LEU A 158 0.55 -12.80 2.21
C LEU A 158 0.26 -13.39 3.58
N CYS A 159 0.28 -12.55 4.61
CA CYS A 159 0.15 -13.01 5.98
C CYS A 159 -1.27 -13.41 6.39
N GLN A 160 -2.27 -13.19 5.51
CA GLN A 160 -3.68 -13.22 5.85
C GLN A 160 -4.04 -12.16 6.90
N LYS A 161 -5.34 -11.91 7.07
CA LYS A 161 -5.83 -10.92 8.01
C LYS A 161 -5.59 -11.39 9.47
N PRO A 162 -5.09 -10.51 10.37
CA PRO A 162 -4.77 -10.87 11.76
C PRO A 162 -5.95 -11.46 12.53
N TRP A 163 -7.14 -10.86 12.37
CA TRP A 163 -8.35 -11.29 13.08
C TRP A 163 -8.82 -12.69 12.70
N ASN A 164 -8.37 -13.26 11.57
CA ASN A 164 -8.71 -14.65 11.23
C ASN A 164 -8.03 -15.66 12.17
N CYS A 165 -6.94 -15.26 12.84
CA CYS A 165 -6.12 -16.11 13.71
C CYS A 165 -5.76 -17.48 13.11
N GLY A 166 -5.67 -17.53 11.78
CA GLY A 166 -5.37 -18.73 11.03
C GLY A 166 -3.87 -19.04 10.99
N PRO A 167 -3.48 -20.24 10.56
CA PRO A 167 -2.08 -20.59 10.41
C PRO A 167 -1.39 -19.69 9.38
N HIS A 168 -0.25 -19.08 9.76
CA HIS A 168 0.52 -18.24 8.85
C HIS A 168 1.21 -19.08 7.75
N HIS A 169 1.30 -18.52 6.54
CA HIS A 169 1.93 -19.17 5.38
C HIS A 169 3.47 -19.20 5.48
N ASN A 170 4.05 -19.99 6.40
CA ASN A 170 5.50 -20.23 6.58
C ASN A 170 6.43 -19.03 6.76
N GLU A 171 5.98 -17.79 6.67
CA GLU A 171 6.87 -16.64 6.80
C GLU A 171 6.97 -16.23 8.27
N PRO A 172 8.17 -16.32 8.89
CA PRO A 172 8.35 -15.99 10.31
C PRO A 172 7.91 -14.56 10.63
N LEU A 173 8.14 -13.64 9.69
CA LEU A 173 7.76 -12.24 9.84
C LEU A 173 6.24 -12.04 9.88
N CYS A 174 5.44 -12.89 9.24
CA CYS A 174 3.98 -12.80 9.32
C CYS A 174 3.46 -13.03 10.74
N TYR A 175 4.08 -13.93 11.50
CA TYR A 175 3.73 -14.14 12.90
C TYR A 175 4.05 -12.90 13.74
N ARG A 176 5.23 -12.30 13.55
CA ARG A 176 5.60 -11.03 14.22
C ARG A 176 4.61 -9.91 13.89
N PHE A 177 4.16 -9.82 12.64
CA PHE A 177 3.14 -8.83 12.25
C PHE A 177 1.80 -9.05 12.95
N HIS A 178 1.33 -10.30 12.99
CA HIS A 178 0.06 -10.61 13.65
C HIS A 178 0.14 -10.35 15.15
N HIS A 179 1.24 -10.77 15.80
CA HIS A 179 1.47 -10.47 17.21
C HIS A 179 1.48 -8.96 17.48
N ALA A 180 2.27 -8.18 16.75
CA ALA A 180 2.30 -6.72 16.90
C ALA A 180 0.92 -6.09 16.69
N TRP A 181 0.15 -6.56 15.71
CA TRP A 181 -1.22 -6.11 15.48
C TRP A 181 -2.13 -6.36 16.69
N HIS A 182 -2.07 -7.56 17.27
CA HIS A 182 -2.88 -7.91 18.44
C HIS A 182 -2.46 -7.14 19.71
N VAL A 183 -1.16 -6.90 19.88
CA VAL A 183 -0.62 -6.05 20.95
C VAL A 183 -1.19 -4.63 20.85
N ILE A 184 -1.07 -4.01 19.67
CA ILE A 184 -1.60 -2.65 19.40
C ILE A 184 -3.13 -2.61 19.57
N ARG A 185 -3.83 -3.66 19.11
CA ARG A 185 -5.29 -3.75 19.26
C ARG A 185 -5.71 -3.88 20.73
N ALA A 186 -5.00 -4.69 21.51
CA ALA A 186 -5.24 -4.86 22.94
C ALA A 186 -5.05 -3.53 23.69
N ASP A 187 -3.96 -2.83 23.42
CA ASP A 187 -3.65 -1.50 23.96
C ASP A 187 -4.78 -0.50 23.65
N PHE A 188 -5.19 -0.43 22.39
CA PHE A 188 -6.26 0.47 21.97
C PHE A 188 -7.60 0.18 22.68
N VAL A 189 -7.98 -1.10 22.82
CA VAL A 189 -9.21 -1.49 23.55
C VAL A 189 -9.11 -1.11 25.02
N GLN A 190 -7.94 -1.31 25.64
CA GLN A 190 -7.68 -0.92 27.03
C GLN A 190 -7.81 0.60 27.23
N GLN A 191 -7.26 1.40 26.31
CA GLN A 191 -7.37 2.85 26.36
C GLN A 191 -8.83 3.32 26.24
N GLN A 192 -9.64 2.70 25.38
CA GLN A 192 -11.07 3.02 25.27
C GLN A 192 -11.85 2.70 26.55
N GLN A 193 -11.39 1.71 27.32
CA GLN A 193 -11.97 1.36 28.61
C GLN A 193 -11.44 2.23 29.77
N GLY A 194 -10.64 3.26 29.47
CA GLY A 194 -10.05 4.15 30.47
C GLY A 194 -8.91 3.51 31.28
N THR A 195 -8.39 2.36 30.84
CA THR A 195 -7.24 1.73 31.49
C THR A 195 -5.94 2.27 30.90
N ASN A 196 -5.11 2.88 31.75
CA ASN A 196 -3.86 3.52 31.32
C ASN A 196 -2.69 2.55 31.48
N ARG A 197 -2.64 1.51 30.64
CA ARG A 197 -1.57 0.52 30.64
C ARG A 197 -0.80 0.61 29.34
N THR A 198 0.47 0.96 29.40
CA THR A 198 1.35 0.96 28.24
C THR A 198 1.65 -0.48 27.84
N VAL A 199 1.20 -0.89 26.64
CA VAL A 199 1.55 -2.20 26.12
C VAL A 199 2.89 -2.10 25.38
N VAL A 200 3.88 -2.89 25.82
CA VAL A 200 5.18 -2.96 25.16
C VAL A 200 5.09 -3.90 23.94
N LEU A 201 5.56 -3.42 22.79
CA LEU A 201 5.78 -4.24 21.61
C LEU A 201 7.02 -5.10 21.84
N ASP A 202 6.82 -6.26 22.45
CA ASP A 202 7.88 -7.26 22.59
C ASP A 202 7.91 -8.16 21.37
N ASP A 203 9.12 -8.50 20.91
CA ASP A 203 9.25 -9.63 20.01
C ASP A 203 8.79 -10.89 20.75
N PRO A 204 7.88 -11.67 20.16
CA PRO A 204 7.50 -12.94 20.74
C PRO A 204 8.75 -13.81 20.92
N PRO A 205 8.96 -14.42 22.10
CA PRO A 205 10.14 -15.20 22.35
C PRO A 205 10.28 -16.31 21.30
N PRO A 206 11.50 -16.56 20.79
CA PRO A 206 11.72 -17.66 19.87
C PRO A 206 11.26 -18.96 20.54
N ASP A 207 10.29 -19.66 19.95
CA ASP A 207 9.76 -20.89 20.54
C ASP A 207 10.89 -21.94 20.66
N PRO A 208 11.36 -22.25 21.90
CA PRO A 208 12.52 -23.09 22.12
C PRO A 208 12.28 -24.55 21.72
N SER A 209 11.01 -24.93 21.47
CA SER A 209 10.63 -26.27 21.04
C SER A 209 10.64 -26.47 19.51
N ILE A 210 11.04 -25.45 18.75
CA ILE A 210 11.20 -25.54 17.29
C ILE A 210 12.50 -26.27 16.97
N ASN A 211 12.45 -27.60 16.94
CA ASN A 211 13.46 -28.39 16.25
C ASN A 211 13.24 -28.22 14.73
N HIS A 212 14.27 -27.79 13.98
CA HIS A 212 14.18 -27.39 12.56
C HIS A 212 13.60 -28.47 11.61
N LYS A 213 13.45 -29.71 12.09
CA LYS A 213 13.17 -30.89 11.28
C LYS A 213 11.72 -31.05 10.79
N THR A 214 10.70 -30.29 11.26
CA THR A 214 9.33 -30.39 10.69
C THR A 214 8.60 -29.05 10.50
N LYS A 215 8.49 -28.58 9.24
CA LYS A 215 7.85 -27.30 8.87
C LYS A 215 6.33 -27.22 9.16
N LYS A 216 5.60 -28.34 9.09
CA LYS A 216 4.12 -28.36 9.24
C LYS A 216 3.66 -28.14 10.69
N LYS A 217 4.39 -28.67 11.67
CA LYS A 217 4.08 -28.49 13.12
C LYS A 217 4.28 -27.04 13.59
N ARG A 218 5.17 -26.27 12.95
CA ARG A 218 5.46 -24.87 13.31
C ARG A 218 4.29 -23.91 13.08
N ARG A 219 3.49 -24.10 12.02
CA ARG A 219 2.44 -23.14 11.63
C ARG A 219 1.33 -23.03 12.66
N ASN A 220 0.91 -24.16 13.20
CA ASN A 220 -0.23 -24.20 14.13
C ASN A 220 0.14 -23.62 15.49
N ARG A 221 1.39 -23.78 15.96
CA ARG A 221 1.80 -23.31 17.29
C ARG A 221 1.82 -21.79 17.41
N TRP A 222 2.29 -21.09 16.38
CA TRP A 222 2.31 -19.63 16.36
C TRP A 222 0.89 -19.03 16.38
N ALA A 223 -0.01 -19.57 15.54
CA ALA A 223 -1.41 -19.18 15.56
C ALA A 223 -2.08 -19.53 16.90
N GLN A 224 -1.80 -20.72 17.46
CA GLN A 224 -2.27 -21.11 18.80
C GLN A 224 -1.77 -20.17 19.89
N HIS A 225 -0.52 -19.71 19.82
CA HIS A 225 0.02 -18.74 20.79
C HIS A 225 -0.72 -17.40 20.71
N ILE A 226 -1.00 -16.89 19.51
CA ILE A 226 -1.81 -15.67 19.33
C ILE A 226 -3.20 -15.86 19.92
N VAL A 227 -3.85 -16.97 19.60
CA VAL A 227 -5.17 -17.32 20.12
C VAL A 227 -5.16 -17.41 21.65
N GLN A 228 -4.16 -18.06 22.24
CA GLN A 228 -4.03 -18.20 23.69
C GLN A 228 -3.76 -16.86 24.38
N LYS A 229 -2.94 -16.00 23.78
CA LYS A 229 -2.57 -14.69 24.33
C LYS A 229 -3.66 -13.63 24.14
N PHE A 230 -4.42 -13.71 23.05
CA PHE A 230 -5.45 -12.74 22.66
C PHE A 230 -6.80 -13.42 22.30
N PRO A 231 -7.38 -14.21 23.22
CA PRO A 231 -8.52 -15.07 22.92
C PRO A 231 -9.77 -14.30 22.45
N SER A 232 -9.95 -13.05 22.90
CA SER A 232 -11.09 -12.20 22.55
C SER A 232 -10.94 -11.45 21.22
N GLN A 233 -9.83 -11.59 20.51
CA GLN A 233 -9.52 -10.80 19.31
C GLN A 233 -9.55 -11.61 18.01
N CYS A 234 -9.86 -12.90 18.10
CA CYS A 234 -9.92 -13.82 16.98
C CYS A 234 -11.36 -14.05 16.53
N GLN A 235 -11.63 -13.89 15.22
CA GLN A 235 -12.97 -14.01 14.62
C GLN A 235 -13.65 -15.34 14.88
N SER A 236 -12.88 -16.41 15.08
CA SER A 236 -13.37 -17.79 14.92
C SER A 236 -13.59 -18.56 16.23
N LEU A 237 -13.52 -17.94 17.43
CA LEU A 237 -13.43 -18.69 18.69
C LEU A 237 -14.42 -18.30 19.82
N GLY A 238 -15.53 -17.63 19.53
CA GLY A 238 -16.59 -17.37 20.53
C GLY A 238 -17.99 -17.17 19.92
N PRO A 239 -19.08 -17.27 20.71
CA PRO A 239 -20.47 -17.12 20.22
C PRO A 239 -20.77 -15.73 19.65
N GLU A 240 -20.04 -14.71 20.08
CA GLU A 240 -20.16 -13.32 19.62
C GLU A 240 -19.16 -12.96 18.50
N GLY A 241 -18.21 -13.84 18.17
CA GLY A 241 -17.18 -13.59 17.17
C GLY A 241 -16.40 -12.28 17.35
N TYR A 242 -15.78 -11.80 16.26
CA TYR A 242 -15.23 -10.44 16.18
C TYR A 242 -16.35 -9.44 15.98
N VAL A 243 -16.51 -8.51 16.91
CA VAL A 243 -17.39 -7.34 16.75
C VAL A 243 -16.58 -6.18 16.16
N PRO A 244 -16.84 -5.76 14.91
CA PRO A 244 -16.24 -4.55 14.35
C PRO A 244 -16.59 -3.33 15.19
N MET A 245 -15.67 -2.37 15.24
CA MET A 245 -15.74 -1.10 16.00
C MET A 245 -16.85 -0.10 15.60
N GLY A 246 -18.00 -0.55 15.11
CA GLY A 246 -19.14 0.31 14.76
C GLY A 246 -20.49 -0.33 15.02
N LEU A 247 -20.54 -1.40 15.82
CA LEU A 247 -21.75 -2.15 16.15
C LEU A 247 -21.99 -2.27 17.67
N LEU A 248 -21.32 -1.41 18.45
CA LEU A 248 -21.57 -1.22 19.89
C LEU A 248 -22.15 0.18 20.12
#